data_AF-A0A7C7U6Z0-F1
#
_entry.id   AF-A0A7C7U6Z0-F1
#
_cell.length_a   1.000
_cell.length_b   1.000
_cell.length_c   1.000
_cell.angle_alpha   90.00
_cell.angle_beta   90.00
_cell.angle_gamma   90.00
#
_symmetry.space_group_name_H-M   'P 1'
#
loop_
_entity.id
_entity.type
_entity.pdbx_description
1 polymer ?
#
loop_
_entity_poly.entity_id
_entity_poly.type
_entity_poly.pdbx_seq_one_letter_code
_entity_poly.pdbx_strand_id
1 'polypeptide(L)'
;EIGESLRRALVGDLDQAVMVGRPGVSGRAEGRLLGGSLTLVTASLGTAWEIDSRASILLLEEVSEPPYRIDRMLEQLRGAGKLDALAGVGIGGLESCRDERYPERDAETVVREFFERLGVPVVFDLPFGHGQKNLSWPFGGLAALDGDRGQLEMLESAVTTR
;
A
#
# COMPACT_ATOMS: atom_id res chain seq x y z
N GLU A 1 0.34 13.43 16.69
CA GLU A 1 0.26 13.18 15.23
C GLU A 1 -0.62 11.95 14.92
N ILE A 2 -0.25 10.73 15.35
CA ILE A 2 -1.03 9.49 15.09
C ILE A 2 -2.47 9.55 15.65
N GLY A 3 -2.65 9.86 16.94
CA GLY A 3 -3.99 9.92 17.55
C GLY A 3 -4.89 11.00 16.93
N GLU A 4 -4.29 12.05 16.39
CA GLU A 4 -5.02 13.11 15.67
C GLU A 4 -5.44 12.64 14.27
N SER A 5 -4.60 11.87 13.57
CA SER A 5 -4.96 11.23 12.30
C SER A 5 -6.16 10.30 12.45
N LEU A 6 -6.20 9.47 13.50
CA LEU A 6 -7.36 8.62 13.79
C LEU A 6 -8.62 9.46 14.09
N ARG A 7 -8.49 10.48 14.95
CA ARG A 7 -9.61 11.37 15.28
C ARG A 7 -10.20 11.99 14.01
N ARG A 8 -9.37 12.51 13.12
CA ARG A 8 -9.79 13.13 11.84
C ARG A 8 -10.54 12.15 10.94
N ALA A 9 -9.99 10.95 10.76
CA ALA A 9 -10.65 9.90 9.98
C ALA A 9 -12.06 9.57 10.54
N LEU A 10 -12.21 9.56 11.87
CA LEU A 10 -13.48 9.26 12.53
C LEU A 10 -14.49 10.41 12.52
N VAL A 11 -14.06 11.66 12.33
CA VAL A 11 -14.96 12.84 12.26
C VAL A 11 -15.16 13.35 10.84
N GLY A 12 -14.51 12.76 9.84
CA GLY A 12 -14.65 13.12 8.43
C GLY A 12 -13.90 14.38 8.04
N ASP A 13 -12.83 14.70 8.77
CA ASP A 13 -11.99 15.86 8.51
C ASP A 13 -10.94 15.52 7.43
N LEU A 14 -11.13 16.12 6.24
CA LEU A 14 -10.27 15.95 5.06
C LEU A 14 -9.14 16.98 4.97
N ASP A 15 -8.94 17.86 5.96
CA ASP A 15 -7.96 18.95 5.89
C ASP A 15 -6.50 18.47 5.75
N GLN A 16 -6.22 17.17 5.93
CA GLN A 16 -4.99 16.50 5.51
C GLN A 16 -5.26 15.18 4.76
N ALA A 17 -6.08 15.26 3.72
CA ALA A 17 -6.38 14.15 2.81
C ALA A 17 -5.15 13.60 2.09
N VAL A 18 -4.04 14.34 2.02
CA VAL A 18 -2.85 13.93 1.26
C VAL A 18 -1.79 13.32 2.19
N MET A 19 -1.55 12.02 2.04
CA MET A 19 -0.37 11.36 2.54
C MET A 19 0.79 11.58 1.57
N VAL A 20 1.95 11.95 2.11
CA VAL A 20 3.18 12.19 1.34
C VAL A 20 4.20 11.12 1.68
N GLY A 21 4.70 10.45 0.65
CA GLY A 21 5.80 9.50 0.72
C GLY A 21 6.92 9.89 -0.24
N ARG A 22 7.47 8.91 -0.96
CA ARG A 22 8.47 9.09 -2.01
C ARG A 22 7.96 8.60 -3.37
N PRO A 23 8.35 9.27 -4.47
CA PRO A 23 8.10 8.77 -5.81
C PRO A 23 8.67 7.36 -6.01
N GLY A 24 7.87 6.51 -6.66
CA GLY A 24 8.18 5.11 -6.90
C GLY A 24 8.23 4.79 -8.39
N VAL A 25 7.16 4.15 -8.86
CA VAL A 25 6.91 3.92 -10.29
C VAL A 25 5.95 5.03 -10.75
N SER A 26 6.30 5.71 -11.82
CA SER A 26 5.53 6.82 -12.40
C SER A 26 4.12 6.43 -12.80
N GLY A 27 3.25 7.44 -12.89
CA GLY A 27 1.85 7.28 -13.29
C GLY A 27 0.87 7.69 -12.20
N ARG A 28 -0.41 7.70 -12.58
CA ARG A 28 -1.52 8.12 -11.73
C ARG A 28 -2.60 7.05 -11.71
N ALA A 29 -3.22 6.90 -10.55
CA ALA A 29 -4.28 5.96 -10.33
C ALA A 29 -5.38 6.59 -9.46
N GLU A 30 -6.60 6.14 -9.66
CA GLU A 30 -7.72 6.40 -8.75
C GLU A 30 -8.40 5.06 -8.47
N GLY A 31 -8.80 4.83 -7.23
CA GLY A 31 -9.44 3.59 -6.84
C GLY A 31 -9.76 3.53 -5.36
N ARG A 32 -10.50 2.49 -4.98
CA ARG A 32 -10.75 2.20 -3.56
C ARG A 32 -9.49 1.66 -2.91
N LEU A 33 -9.22 2.08 -1.68
CA LEU A 33 -8.12 1.58 -0.88
C LEU A 33 -8.41 0.18 -0.36
N LEU A 34 -7.51 -0.76 -0.58
CA LEU A 34 -7.54 -2.11 0.00
C LEU A 34 -6.14 -2.48 0.48
N GLY A 35 -5.98 -3.58 1.23
CA GLY A 35 -4.68 -4.14 1.57
C GLY A 35 -4.41 -4.24 3.08
N GLY A 36 -3.18 -3.94 3.50
CA GLY A 36 -2.65 -4.14 4.86
C GLY A 36 -1.28 -4.82 4.83
N SER A 37 -1.01 -5.68 5.82
CA SER A 37 0.20 -6.52 5.82
C SER A 37 0.20 -7.46 4.61
N LEU A 38 1.31 -7.49 3.86
CA LEU A 38 1.48 -8.34 2.68
C LEU A 38 1.28 -9.82 3.03
N THR A 39 1.82 -10.27 4.16
CA THR A 39 1.62 -11.64 4.67
C THR A 39 0.15 -11.95 4.91
N LEU A 40 -0.61 -11.06 5.54
CA LEU A 40 -2.04 -11.29 5.82
C LEU A 40 -2.89 -11.26 4.55
N VAL A 41 -2.62 -10.31 3.64
CA VAL A 41 -3.28 -10.27 2.33
C VAL A 41 -3.04 -11.58 1.58
N THR A 42 -1.80 -12.08 1.57
CA THR A 42 -1.44 -13.34 0.90
C THR A 42 -2.07 -14.55 1.58
N ALA A 43 -2.11 -14.59 2.92
CA ALA A 43 -2.72 -15.68 3.68
C ALA A 43 -4.25 -15.77 3.50
N SER A 44 -4.90 -14.67 3.11
CA SER A 44 -6.35 -14.64 2.86
C SER A 44 -6.77 -15.34 1.57
N LEU A 45 -5.86 -15.60 0.63
CA LEU A 45 -6.17 -16.13 -0.69
C LEU A 45 -6.93 -17.47 -0.63
N GLY A 46 -7.97 -17.61 -1.46
CA GLY A 46 -8.81 -18.81 -1.51
C GLY A 46 -9.79 -18.96 -0.35
N THR A 47 -9.89 -17.97 0.54
CA THR A 47 -10.87 -17.92 1.62
C THR A 47 -12.02 -16.95 1.27
N ALA A 48 -13.11 -16.96 2.05
CA ALA A 48 -14.21 -16.02 1.85
C ALA A 48 -13.85 -14.55 2.13
N TRP A 49 -12.66 -14.29 2.66
CA TRP A 49 -12.16 -12.97 3.04
C TRP A 49 -11.00 -12.50 2.14
N GLU A 50 -10.72 -13.22 1.05
CA GLU A 50 -9.72 -12.77 0.10
C GLU A 50 -10.10 -11.42 -0.53
N ILE A 51 -9.09 -10.61 -0.83
CA ILE A 51 -9.33 -9.30 -1.44
C ILE A 51 -9.73 -9.42 -2.92
N ASP A 52 -10.56 -8.49 -3.36
CA ASP A 52 -10.83 -8.19 -4.76
C ASP A 52 -10.23 -6.84 -5.13
N SER A 53 -9.03 -6.87 -5.70
CA SER A 53 -8.20 -5.68 -5.96
C SER A 53 -8.42 -5.05 -7.34
N ARG A 54 -9.43 -5.49 -8.09
CA ARG A 54 -9.76 -4.89 -9.39
C ARG A 54 -10.13 -3.41 -9.24
N ALA A 55 -9.50 -2.56 -10.05
CA ALA A 55 -9.64 -1.10 -10.04
C ALA A 55 -9.41 -0.46 -8.66
N SER A 56 -8.62 -1.11 -7.80
CA SER A 56 -8.29 -0.63 -6.46
C SER A 56 -6.87 -0.06 -6.40
N ILE A 57 -6.60 0.74 -5.37
CA ILE A 57 -5.24 1.06 -4.94
C ILE A 57 -4.91 0.13 -3.77
N LEU A 58 -3.89 -0.70 -3.93
CA LEU A 58 -3.48 -1.68 -2.92
C LEU A 58 -2.41 -1.06 -2.01
N LEU A 59 -2.71 -0.92 -0.72
CA LEU A 59 -1.78 -0.47 0.30
C LEU A 59 -1.11 -1.67 0.95
N LEU A 60 0.21 -1.76 0.88
CA LEU A 60 0.99 -2.88 1.42
C LEU A 60 2.06 -2.40 2.38
N GLU A 61 2.26 -3.15 3.46
CA GLU A 61 3.35 -2.97 4.43
C GLU A 61 3.80 -4.35 4.93
N GLU A 62 5.00 -4.42 5.53
CA GLU A 62 5.50 -5.68 6.08
C GLU A 62 6.59 -5.47 7.16
N VAL A 63 6.78 -6.48 8.01
CA VAL A 63 7.78 -6.49 9.07
C VAL A 63 8.57 -7.79 9.10
N SER A 64 9.89 -7.68 9.19
CA SER A 64 10.81 -8.80 9.43
C SER A 64 10.76 -9.93 8.38
N GLU A 65 10.21 -9.65 7.19
CA GLU A 65 10.25 -10.58 6.08
C GLU A 65 11.43 -10.29 5.15
N PRO A 66 12.35 -11.25 4.93
CA PRO A 66 13.45 -11.04 4.00
C PRO A 66 12.95 -10.84 2.55
N PRO A 67 13.70 -10.12 1.71
CA PRO A 67 13.29 -9.74 0.36
C PRO A 67 12.78 -10.90 -0.52
N TYR A 68 13.38 -12.09 -0.42
CA TYR A 68 12.93 -13.27 -1.19
C TYR A 68 11.51 -13.74 -0.83
N ARG A 69 11.04 -13.49 0.41
CA ARG A 69 9.68 -13.84 0.81
C ARG A 69 8.67 -12.82 0.33
N ILE A 70 9.05 -11.55 0.32
CA ILE A 70 8.25 -10.47 -0.28
C ILE A 70 8.04 -10.78 -1.77
N ASP A 71 9.12 -11.08 -2.51
CA ASP A 71 9.05 -11.47 -3.92
C ASP A 71 8.09 -12.65 -4.13
N ARG A 72 8.24 -13.72 -3.34
CA ARG A 72 7.36 -14.90 -3.40
C ARG A 72 5.89 -14.56 -3.15
N MET A 73 5.60 -13.68 -2.18
CA MET A 73 4.22 -13.27 -1.87
C MET A 73 3.62 -12.43 -2.99
N LEU A 74 4.38 -11.50 -3.56
CA LEU A 74 3.94 -10.71 -4.72
C LEU A 74 3.65 -11.60 -5.94
N GLU A 75 4.53 -12.56 -6.22
CA GLU A 75 4.32 -13.56 -7.27
C GLU A 75 3.10 -14.46 -7.00
N GLN A 76 2.83 -14.81 -5.73
CA GLN A 76 1.63 -15.54 -5.36
C GLN A 76 0.35 -14.73 -5.61
N LEU A 77 0.34 -13.44 -5.25
CA LEU A 77 -0.78 -12.54 -5.54
C LEU A 77 -1.00 -12.39 -7.06
N ARG A 78 0.08 -12.30 -7.85
CA ARG A 78 0.01 -12.31 -9.32
C ARG A 78 -0.58 -13.61 -9.85
N GLY A 79 -0.07 -14.75 -9.39
CA GLY A 79 -0.54 -16.07 -9.82
C GLY A 79 -2.02 -16.32 -9.46
N ALA A 80 -2.53 -15.67 -8.42
CA ALA A 80 -3.94 -15.70 -8.03
C ALA A 80 -4.82 -14.66 -8.79
N GLY A 81 -4.26 -13.94 -9.77
CA GLY A 81 -4.97 -12.94 -10.58
C GLY A 81 -5.37 -11.67 -9.82
N LYS A 82 -4.81 -11.43 -8.62
CA LYS A 82 -5.16 -10.26 -7.81
C LYS A 82 -4.57 -8.97 -8.36
N LEU A 83 -3.54 -9.04 -9.20
CA LEU A 83 -2.84 -7.86 -9.70
C LEU A 83 -3.22 -7.49 -11.14
N ASP A 84 -4.08 -8.27 -11.81
CA ASP A 84 -4.36 -8.16 -13.25
C ASP A 84 -5.04 -6.84 -13.66
N ALA A 85 -5.86 -6.27 -12.78
CA ALA A 85 -6.57 -5.01 -13.01
C ALA A 85 -6.35 -4.02 -11.86
N LEU A 86 -5.18 -4.09 -11.22
CA LEU A 86 -4.83 -3.21 -10.12
C LEU A 86 -4.56 -1.79 -10.64
N ALA A 87 -5.11 -0.77 -9.98
CA ALA A 87 -4.95 0.61 -10.45
C ALA A 87 -3.62 1.23 -10.00
N GLY A 88 -3.21 0.98 -8.75
CA GLY A 88 -1.99 1.54 -8.17
C GLY A 88 -1.59 0.86 -6.86
N VAL A 89 -0.41 1.17 -6.36
CA VAL A 89 0.12 0.59 -5.12
C VAL A 89 0.72 1.67 -4.22
N GLY A 90 0.30 1.68 -2.95
CA GLY A 90 0.97 2.45 -1.91
C GLY A 90 1.77 1.53 -1.00
N ILE A 91 3.05 1.80 -0.81
CA ILE A 91 3.92 1.03 0.07
C ILE A 91 4.17 1.82 1.34
N GLY A 92 3.77 1.24 2.47
CA GLY A 92 4.07 1.73 3.81
C GLY A 92 5.44 1.27 4.29
N GLY A 93 5.60 1.09 5.59
CA GLY A 93 6.85 0.60 6.18
C GLY A 93 7.20 -0.83 5.74
N LEU A 94 8.44 -1.04 5.27
CA LEU A 94 9.08 -2.35 5.08
C LEU A 94 10.10 -2.58 6.19
N GLU A 95 9.60 -2.71 7.43
CA GLU A 95 10.42 -2.63 8.63
C GLU A 95 11.26 -3.89 8.82
N SER A 96 12.59 -3.72 8.95
CA SER A 96 13.53 -4.85 9.10
C SER A 96 13.41 -5.93 8.01
N CYS A 97 12.91 -5.57 6.83
CA CYS A 97 12.78 -6.47 5.68
C CYS A 97 14.10 -6.57 4.90
N ARG A 98 15.12 -7.18 5.51
CA ARG A 98 16.47 -7.31 4.96
C ARG A 98 17.00 -8.73 5.10
N ASP A 99 17.92 -9.13 4.23
CA ASP A 99 18.70 -10.36 4.36
C ASP A 99 20.17 -10.00 4.49
N GLU A 100 20.77 -10.21 5.66
CA GLU A 100 22.17 -9.87 5.94
C GLU A 100 23.15 -10.65 5.07
N ARG A 101 22.72 -11.77 4.47
CA ARG A 101 23.54 -12.58 3.55
C ARG A 101 23.60 -11.98 2.15
N TYR A 102 22.63 -11.16 1.77
CA TYR A 102 22.47 -10.53 0.45
C TYR A 102 22.09 -9.06 0.60
N PRO A 103 22.96 -8.24 1.22
CA PRO A 103 22.66 -6.84 1.54
C PRO A 103 22.40 -5.96 0.30
N GLU A 104 22.86 -6.37 -0.87
CA GLU A 104 22.70 -5.68 -2.14
C GLU A 104 21.28 -5.72 -2.72
N ARG A 105 20.40 -6.61 -2.22
CA ARG A 105 19.04 -6.76 -2.73
C ARG A 105 18.03 -6.54 -1.61
N ASP A 106 17.69 -5.28 -1.37
CA ASP A 106 16.71 -4.88 -0.36
C ASP A 106 15.25 -5.10 -0.81
N ALA A 107 14.34 -5.02 0.16
CA ALA A 107 12.91 -5.27 -0.07
C ALA A 107 12.26 -4.21 -0.97
N GLU A 108 12.65 -2.94 -0.85
CA GLU A 108 12.11 -1.87 -1.69
C GLU A 108 12.46 -2.12 -3.17
N THR A 109 13.70 -2.53 -3.46
CA THR A 109 14.17 -2.86 -4.81
C THR A 109 13.33 -3.99 -5.41
N VAL A 110 13.06 -5.05 -4.64
CA VAL A 110 12.18 -6.15 -5.06
C VAL A 110 10.79 -5.64 -5.43
N VAL A 111 10.17 -4.85 -4.54
CA VAL A 111 8.81 -4.31 -4.76
C VAL A 111 8.78 -3.38 -5.99
N ARG A 112 9.77 -2.50 -6.12
CA ARG A 112 9.91 -1.56 -7.24
C ARG A 112 10.03 -2.29 -8.56
N GLU A 113 11.01 -3.19 -8.70
CA GLU A 113 11.21 -3.97 -9.92
C GLU A 113 9.97 -4.79 -10.28
N PHE A 114 9.27 -5.33 -9.28
CA PHE A 114 8.07 -6.13 -9.49
C PHE A 114 6.94 -5.30 -10.12
N PHE A 115 6.59 -4.15 -9.54
CA PHE A 115 5.48 -3.33 -10.03
C PHE A 115 5.84 -2.51 -11.27
N GLU A 116 7.11 -2.17 -11.46
CA GLU A 116 7.58 -1.55 -12.70
C GLU A 116 7.34 -2.48 -13.91
N ARG A 117 7.61 -3.78 -13.77
CA ARG A 117 7.29 -4.78 -14.81
C ARG A 117 5.80 -4.89 -15.13
N LEU A 118 4.93 -4.57 -14.16
CA LEU A 118 3.48 -4.57 -14.34
C LEU A 118 2.95 -3.24 -14.89
N GLY A 119 3.78 -2.20 -14.97
CA GLY A 119 3.35 -0.86 -15.38
C GLY A 119 2.36 -0.22 -14.39
N VAL A 120 2.40 -0.62 -13.12
CA VAL A 120 1.50 -0.14 -12.07
C VAL A 120 2.19 0.99 -11.30
N PRO A 121 1.56 2.16 -11.13
CA PRO A 121 2.15 3.28 -10.39
C PRO A 121 2.32 2.95 -8.91
N VAL A 122 3.44 3.39 -8.32
CA VAL A 122 3.80 3.10 -6.94
C VAL A 122 4.24 4.35 -6.21
N VAL A 123 3.79 4.52 -4.96
CA VAL A 123 4.34 5.49 -4.00
C VAL A 123 4.94 4.71 -2.83
N PHE A 124 6.19 5.01 -2.48
CA PHE A 124 6.90 4.39 -1.34
C PHE A 124 6.85 5.27 -0.10
N ASP A 125 7.22 4.72 1.06
CA ASP A 125 7.34 5.42 2.34
C ASP A 125 6.09 6.22 2.72
N LEU A 126 4.91 5.73 2.36
CA LEU A 126 3.68 6.29 2.90
C LEU A 126 3.68 6.07 4.42
N PRO A 127 3.16 7.02 5.21
CA PRO A 127 3.32 7.04 6.65
C PRO A 127 2.35 6.08 7.37
N PHE A 128 2.28 4.82 6.94
CA PHE A 128 1.48 3.75 7.57
C PHE A 128 2.30 2.46 7.75
N GLY A 129 1.84 1.58 8.64
CA GLY A 129 2.49 0.29 8.94
C GLY A 129 3.09 0.25 10.35
N HIS A 130 4.12 -0.57 10.53
CA HIS A 130 4.71 -0.84 11.86
C HIS A 130 5.87 0.11 12.26
N GLY A 131 6.14 1.12 11.45
CA GLY A 131 7.16 2.14 11.72
C GLY A 131 6.73 3.19 12.75
N GLN A 132 7.53 4.25 12.89
CA GLN A 132 7.22 5.35 13.82
C GLN A 132 5.96 6.15 13.44
N LYS A 133 5.62 6.21 12.15
CA LYS A 133 4.40 6.85 11.66
C LYS A 133 3.42 5.78 11.21
N ASN A 134 2.23 5.80 11.81
CA ASN A 134 1.12 4.94 11.43
C ASN A 134 -0.17 5.76 11.33
N LEU A 135 -0.29 6.53 10.25
CA LEU A 135 -1.47 7.32 9.97
C LEU A 135 -2.64 6.41 9.59
N SER A 136 -3.83 6.79 10.05
CA SER A 136 -5.06 6.10 9.71
C SER A 136 -5.42 6.37 8.26
N TRP A 137 -5.82 5.32 7.55
CA TRP A 137 -6.38 5.38 6.21
C TRP A 137 -7.68 4.56 6.17
N PRO A 138 -8.72 5.01 5.45
CA PRO A 138 -10.00 4.32 5.43
C PRO A 138 -9.99 3.16 4.43
N PHE A 139 -10.05 1.93 4.94
CA PHE A 139 -10.23 0.76 4.09
C PHE A 139 -11.55 0.87 3.30
N GLY A 140 -11.46 0.69 1.98
CA GLY A 140 -12.56 0.84 1.03
C GLY A 140 -12.82 2.28 0.57
N GLY A 141 -12.17 3.28 1.17
CA GLY A 141 -12.33 4.69 0.79
C GLY A 141 -11.73 4.99 -0.58
N LEU A 142 -12.31 5.95 -1.31
CA LEU A 142 -11.82 6.42 -2.61
C LEU A 142 -10.59 7.32 -2.45
N ALA A 143 -9.55 7.05 -3.24
CA ALA A 143 -8.30 7.81 -3.22
C ALA A 143 -7.70 7.98 -4.63
N ALA A 144 -6.88 9.02 -4.79
CA ALA A 144 -5.98 9.21 -5.93
C ALA A 144 -4.52 9.00 -5.51
N LEU A 145 -3.75 8.31 -6.33
CA LEU A 145 -2.32 8.08 -6.16
C LEU A 145 -1.55 8.72 -7.32
N ASP A 146 -0.48 9.45 -7.00
CA ASP A 146 0.45 10.05 -7.97
C ASP A 146 1.87 9.55 -7.67
N GLY A 147 2.32 8.58 -8.47
CA GLY A 147 3.63 7.94 -8.35
C GLY A 147 4.79 8.87 -8.69
N ASP A 148 4.55 9.91 -9.48
CA ASP A 148 5.55 10.93 -9.84
C ASP A 148 5.75 11.93 -8.70
N ARG A 149 4.67 12.29 -7.99
CA ARG A 149 4.71 13.24 -6.87
C ARG A 149 4.94 12.58 -5.51
N GLY A 150 4.80 11.25 -5.43
CA GLY A 150 4.90 10.52 -4.16
C GLY A 150 3.73 10.82 -3.24
N GLN A 151 2.50 10.88 -3.77
CA GLN A 151 1.32 11.32 -3.03
C GLN A 151 0.16 10.32 -3.11
N LEU A 152 -0.59 10.21 -2.03
CA LEU A 152 -1.86 9.50 -1.94
C LEU A 152 -2.90 10.44 -1.30
N GLU A 153 -3.93 10.81 -2.03
CA GLU A 153 -4.96 11.77 -1.62
C GLU A 153 -6.30 11.08 -1.42
N MET A 154 -6.93 11.29 -0.26
CA MET A 154 -8.28 10.81 0.02
C MET A 154 -9.30 11.69 -0.71
N LEU A 155 -10.14 11.08 -1.53
CA LEU A 155 -11.15 11.80 -2.34
C LEU A 155 -12.54 11.82 -1.68
N GLU A 156 -12.77 10.97 -0.69
CA GLU A 156 -14.01 10.93 0.07
C GLU A 156 -13.76 10.86 1.59
N SER A 157 -14.72 11.38 2.36
CA SER A 157 -14.74 11.19 3.80
C SER A 157 -15.07 9.73 4.14
N ALA A 158 -14.37 9.18 5.13
CA ALA A 158 -14.63 7.84 5.66
C ALA A 158 -15.97 7.75 6.41
N VAL A 159 -16.53 8.88 6.81
CA VAL A 159 -17.78 8.97 7.58
C VAL A 159 -18.72 9.99 6.96
N THR A 160 -20.02 9.77 7.14
CA THR A 160 -21.04 10.76 6.84
C THR A 160 -21.19 11.68 8.06
N THR A 161 -20.96 12.97 7.89
CA THR A 161 -21.30 13.96 8.91
C THR A 161 -22.81 14.16 8.92
N ARG A 162 -23.42 14.11 10.11
CA ARG A 162 -24.83 14.43 10.34
C ARG A 162 -24.98 15.84 10.87
#